data_AF-A0A8J6EHU4-F1
#
_entry.id   AF-A0A8J6EHU4-F1
#
_cell.length_a   1.000
_cell.length_b   1.000
_cell.length_c   1.000
_cell.angle_alpha   90.00
_cell.angle_beta   90.00
_cell.angle_gamma   90.00
#
_symmetry.space_group_name_H-M   'P 1'
#
loop_
_entity.id
_entity.type
_entity.pdbx_description
1 polymer ?
#
loop_
_entity_poly.entity_id
_entity_poly.type
_entity_poly.pdbx_seq_one_letter_code
_entity_poly.pdbx_strand_id
1 'polypeptide(L)'
;MFHKEDLLNCAEMALKRQQDLQLLHEWKEDSRGVTAAHNMNHHNAQKKEEVQMANKELVMIRRVSLRCLLEEEYLQYQEELHWMGKTFSVQRL
;
A
#
# COMPACT_ATOMS: atom_id res chain seq x y z
N MET A 1 -58.19 -36.01 2.12
CA MET A 1 -58.39 -34.56 2.38
C MET A 1 -57.28 -34.16 3.32
N PHE A 2 -56.32 -33.34 2.89
CA PHE A 2 -55.24 -32.90 3.80
C PHE A 2 -55.84 -32.08 4.93
N HIS A 3 -55.45 -32.36 6.19
CA HIS A 3 -55.96 -31.60 7.32
C HIS A 3 -55.37 -30.19 7.29
N LYS A 4 -56.20 -29.20 7.63
CA LYS A 4 -55.83 -27.77 7.64
C LYS A 4 -54.57 -27.52 8.49
N GLU A 5 -54.40 -28.31 9.55
CA GLU A 5 -53.29 -28.26 10.48
C GLU A 5 -51.96 -28.69 9.84
N ASP A 6 -51.98 -29.70 8.97
CA ASP A 6 -50.80 -30.14 8.20
C ASP A 6 -50.36 -29.05 7.20
N LEU A 7 -51.32 -28.36 6.59
CA LEU A 7 -51.05 -27.27 5.65
C LEU A 7 -50.48 -26.04 6.35
N LEU A 8 -50.98 -25.70 7.54
CA LEU A 8 -50.46 -24.61 8.36
C LEU A 8 -49.03 -24.91 8.85
N ASN A 9 -48.79 -26.12 9.34
CA ASN A 9 -47.45 -26.54 9.76
C ASN A 9 -46.45 -26.55 8.58
N CYS A 10 -46.89 -27.00 7.39
CA CYS A 10 -46.09 -26.89 6.17
C CYS A 10 -45.73 -25.43 5.83
N ALA A 11 -46.68 -24.50 5.95
CA ALA A 11 -46.46 -23.08 5.68
C ALA A 11 -45.49 -22.45 6.70
N GLU A 12 -45.62 -22.78 7.99
CA GLU A 12 -44.73 -22.33 9.05
C GLU A 12 -43.30 -22.83 8.86
N MET A 13 -43.12 -24.11 8.49
CA MET A 13 -41.81 -24.66 8.17
C MET A 13 -41.18 -23.99 6.94
N ALA A 14 -41.97 -23.70 5.91
CA ALA A 14 -41.49 -22.99 4.72
C ALA A 14 -41.03 -21.57 5.05
N LEU A 15 -41.79 -20.85 5.89
CA LEU A 15 -41.43 -19.50 6.35
C LEU A 15 -40.14 -19.51 7.18
N LYS A 16 -40.02 -20.44 8.12
CA LYS A 16 -38.80 -20.58 8.93
C LYS A 16 -37.58 -20.89 8.07
N ARG A 17 -37.72 -21.81 7.11
CA ARG A 17 -36.65 -22.14 6.16
C ARG A 17 -36.24 -20.92 5.33
N GLN A 18 -37.20 -20.09 4.93
CA GLN A 18 -36.92 -18.85 4.21
C GLN A 18 -36.14 -17.85 5.07
N GLN A 19 -36.50 -17.71 6.35
CA GLN A 19 -35.77 -16.86 7.30
C GLN A 19 -34.33 -17.36 7.52
N ASP A 20 -34.13 -18.66 7.72
CA ASP A 20 -32.80 -19.25 7.90
C ASP A 20 -31.91 -19.02 6.66
N LEU A 21 -32.48 -19.16 5.46
CA LEU A 21 -31.77 -18.88 4.22
C LEU A 21 -31.40 -17.40 4.10
N GLN A 22 -32.29 -16.50 4.48
CA GLN A 22 -32.02 -15.06 4.44
C GLN A 22 -30.84 -14.69 5.35
N LEU A 23 -30.82 -15.19 6.59
CA LEU A 23 -29.72 -14.98 7.53
C LEU A 23 -28.38 -15.52 7.00
N LEU A 24 -28.39 -16.68 6.36
CA LEU A 24 -27.19 -17.25 5.73
C LEU A 24 -26.67 -16.38 4.57
N HIS A 25 -27.58 -15.81 3.77
CA HIS A 25 -27.20 -14.90 2.69
C HIS A 25 -26.59 -13.61 3.22
N GLU A 26 -27.20 -13.00 4.23
CA GLU A 26 -26.70 -11.80 4.90
C GLU A 26 -25.30 -12.05 5.47
N TRP A 27 -25.12 -13.12 6.26
CA TRP A 27 -23.83 -13.47 6.83
C TRP A 27 -22.73 -13.72 5.77
N LYS A 28 -23.11 -14.34 4.64
CA LYS A 28 -22.18 -14.60 3.53
C LYS A 28 -21.80 -13.30 2.81
N GLU A 29 -22.73 -12.37 2.60
CA GLU A 29 -22.42 -11.05 2.04
C GLU A 29 -21.50 -10.25 2.97
N ASP A 30 -21.79 -10.23 4.27
CA ASP A 30 -20.94 -9.56 5.26
C ASP A 30 -19.51 -10.14 5.27
N SER A 31 -19.39 -11.46 5.28
CA SER A 31 -18.09 -12.15 5.24
C SER A 31 -17.32 -11.87 3.94
N ARG A 32 -18.02 -11.77 2.79
CA ARG A 32 -17.42 -11.34 1.53
C ARG A 32 -16.94 -9.89 1.62
N GLY A 33 -17.73 -9.01 2.21
CA GLY A 33 -17.38 -7.61 2.44
C GLY A 33 -16.11 -7.48 3.28
N VAL A 34 -16.02 -8.20 4.40
CA VAL A 34 -14.84 -8.22 5.29
C VAL A 34 -13.61 -8.74 4.55
N THR A 35 -13.75 -9.83 3.79
CA THR A 35 -12.64 -10.42 3.01
C THR A 35 -12.17 -9.46 1.91
N ALA A 36 -13.09 -8.84 1.18
CA ALA A 36 -12.76 -7.87 0.14
C ALA A 36 -12.04 -6.63 0.72
N ALA A 37 -12.51 -6.12 1.86
CA ALA A 37 -11.87 -5.01 2.56
C ALA A 37 -10.46 -5.40 3.05
N HIS A 38 -10.29 -6.59 3.62
CA HIS A 38 -8.99 -7.10 4.04
C HIS A 38 -8.01 -7.19 2.86
N ASN A 39 -8.44 -7.76 1.74
CA ASN A 39 -7.61 -7.89 0.54
C ASN A 39 -7.22 -6.53 -0.02
N MET A 40 -8.16 -5.57 -0.06
CA MET A 40 -7.88 -4.21 -0.53
C MET A 40 -6.90 -3.49 0.39
N ASN A 41 -7.06 -3.62 1.71
CA ASN A 41 -6.13 -3.05 2.68
C ASN A 41 -4.73 -3.66 2.56
N HIS A 42 -4.65 -4.99 2.41
CA HIS A 42 -3.38 -5.68 2.20
C HIS A 42 -2.69 -5.23 0.91
N HIS A 43 -3.42 -5.17 -0.20
CA HIS A 43 -2.90 -4.67 -1.47
C HIS A 43 -2.42 -3.22 -1.39
N ASN A 44 -3.16 -2.36 -0.70
CA ASN A 44 -2.76 -0.98 -0.47
C ASN A 44 -1.51 -0.88 0.41
N ALA A 45 -1.36 -1.75 1.41
CA ALA A 45 -0.15 -1.81 2.24
C ALA A 45 1.06 -2.26 1.42
N GLN A 46 0.92 -3.29 0.59
CA GLN A 46 1.98 -3.75 -0.33
C GLN A 46 2.41 -2.65 -1.29
N LYS A 47 1.46 -1.99 -1.96
CA LYS A 47 1.75 -0.84 -2.84
C LYS A 47 2.48 0.29 -2.13
N LYS A 48 2.09 0.59 -0.89
CA LYS A 48 2.75 1.63 -0.08
C LYS A 48 4.19 1.25 0.22
N GLU A 49 4.46 -0.02 0.54
CA GLU A 49 5.80 -0.52 0.78
C GLU A 49 6.68 -0.45 -0.47
N GLU A 50 6.16 -0.89 -1.63
CA GLU A 50 6.85 -0.80 -2.93
C GLU A 50 7.26 0.65 -3.25
N VAL A 51 6.34 1.61 -3.07
CA VAL A 51 6.63 3.03 -3.29
C VAL A 51 7.67 3.55 -2.30
N GLN A 52 7.63 3.11 -1.03
CA GLN A 52 8.63 3.50 -0.04
C GLN A 52 10.03 2.97 -0.40
N MET A 53 10.12 1.73 -0.89
CA MET A 53 11.39 1.15 -1.34
C MET A 53 11.94 1.89 -2.56
N ALA A 54 11.10 2.11 -3.58
CA ALA A 54 11.48 2.88 -4.77
C ALA A 54 11.96 4.30 -4.44
N ASN A 55 11.30 4.97 -3.49
CA ASN A 55 11.72 6.30 -3.04
C ASN A 55 13.09 6.27 -2.34
N LYS A 56 13.39 5.24 -1.53
CA LYS A 56 14.70 5.10 -0.89
C LYS A 56 15.81 4.92 -1.94
N GLU A 57 15.58 4.07 -2.94
CA GLU A 57 16.52 3.85 -4.04
C GLU A 57 16.76 5.12 -4.84
N LEU A 58 15.68 5.85 -5.18
CA LEU A 58 15.77 7.13 -5.89
C LEU A 58 16.61 8.15 -5.12
N VAL A 59 16.40 8.29 -3.81
CA VAL A 59 17.18 9.19 -2.96
C VAL A 59 18.65 8.79 -2.94
N MET A 60 18.96 7.49 -2.88
CA MET A 60 20.33 7.00 -2.91
C MET A 60 21.03 7.32 -4.24
N ILE A 61 20.36 7.06 -5.36
CA ILE A 61 20.87 7.40 -6.70
C ILE A 61 21.11 8.89 -6.79
N ARG A 62 20.12 9.71 -6.41
CA ARG A 62 20.24 11.17 -6.46
C ARG A 62 21.40 11.70 -5.62
N ARG A 63 21.62 11.13 -4.43
CA ARG A 63 22.75 11.49 -3.57
C ARG A 63 24.10 11.15 -4.21
N VAL A 64 24.20 9.99 -4.85
CA VAL A 64 25.41 9.57 -5.56
C VAL A 64 25.67 10.50 -6.74
N SER A 65 24.66 10.75 -7.59
CA SER A 65 24.79 11.65 -8.73
C SER A 65 25.16 13.07 -8.31
N LEU A 66 24.54 13.60 -7.25
CA LEU A 66 24.88 14.92 -6.72
C LEU A 66 26.32 14.98 -6.22
N ARG A 67 26.79 13.94 -5.51
CA ARG A 67 28.17 13.88 -5.04
C ARG A 67 29.15 13.89 -6.22
N CYS A 68 28.91 13.09 -7.26
CA CYS A 68 29.77 13.06 -8.44
C CYS A 68 29.84 14.43 -9.13
N LEU A 69 28.69 15.10 -9.32
CA LEU A 69 28.66 16.45 -9.89
C LEU A 69 29.44 17.46 -9.05
N LEU A 70 29.29 17.42 -7.72
CA LEU A 70 30.02 18.31 -6.83
C LEU A 70 31.52 18.02 -6.81
N GLU A 71 31.93 16.75 -6.94
CA GLU A 71 33.34 16.36 -7.06
C GLU A 71 33.95 16.89 -8.37
N GLU A 72 33.22 16.79 -9.48
CA GLU A 72 33.63 17.34 -10.77
C GLU A 72 33.77 18.87 -10.71
N GLU A 73 32.77 19.58 -10.19
CA GLU A 73 32.81 21.03 -10.00
C GLU A 73 33.95 21.45 -9.05
N TYR A 74 34.15 20.70 -7.96
CA TYR A 74 35.23 20.98 -7.02
C TYR A 74 36.61 20.90 -7.69
N LEU A 75 36.84 19.86 -8.51
CA LEU A 75 38.11 19.72 -9.24
C LEU A 75 38.31 20.87 -10.24
N GLN A 76 37.27 21.22 -11.00
CA GLN A 76 37.33 22.34 -11.94
C GLN A 76 37.71 23.64 -11.21
N TYR A 77 37.00 23.96 -10.13
CA TYR A 77 37.29 25.18 -9.37
C TYR A 77 38.65 25.15 -8.67
N GLN A 78 39.11 23.97 -8.24
CA GLN A 78 40.43 23.84 -7.65
C GLN A 78 41.53 24.20 -8.68
N GLU A 79 41.39 23.75 -9.92
CA GLU A 79 42.30 24.12 -11.00
C GLU A 79 42.25 25.62 -11.30
N GLU A 80 41.05 26.19 -11.45
CA GLU A 80 40.87 27.63 -11.69
C GLU A 80 41.52 28.49 -10.58
N LEU A 81 41.32 28.11 -9.31
CA LEU A 81 41.94 28.77 -8.18
C LEU A 81 43.46 28.64 -8.21
N HIS A 82 43.98 27.46 -8.55
CA HIS A 82 45.41 27.22 -8.65
C HIS A 82 46.06 28.14 -9.69
N TRP A 83 45.43 28.33 -10.86
CA TRP A 83 45.88 29.31 -11.86
C TRP A 83 45.92 30.75 -11.35
N MET A 84 45.06 31.09 -10.38
CA MET A 84 45.04 32.40 -9.72
C MET A 84 45.98 32.50 -8.52
N GLY A 85 46.76 31.45 -8.21
CA GLY A 85 47.58 31.38 -6.99
C GLY A 85 46.77 31.31 -5.69
N LYS A 86 45.50 30.87 -5.78
CA LYS A 86 44.56 30.72 -4.66
C LYS A 86 44.28 29.23 -4.40
N THR A 87 43.65 28.94 -3.27
CA THR A 87 43.21 27.60 -2.90
C THR A 87 41.94 27.67 -2.04
N PHE A 88 41.22 26.55 -1.94
CA PHE A 88 40.09 26.43 -1.04
C PHE A 88 40.51 26.53 0.43
N SER A 89 39.69 27.22 1.22
CA SER A 89 39.83 27.20 2.67
C SER A 89 39.23 25.91 3.21
N VAL A 90 40.07 25.04 3.76
CA VAL A 90 39.64 23.77 4.38
C VAL A 90 39.68 23.92 5.89
N GLN A 91 38.52 23.87 6.54
CA GLN A 91 38.45 23.84 7.99
C GLN A 91 38.80 22.42 8.47
N ARG A 92 39.90 22.29 9.23
CA ARG A 92 40.23 21.03 9.90
C ARG A 92 39.36 20.91 11.16
N LEU A 93 38.64 19.80 11.27
CA LEU A 93 37.92 19.39 12.49
C LEU A 93 38.89 18.78 13.49
#